data_AF-A0A935LSC8-F1
#
_entry.id   AF-A0A935LSC8-F1
#
_cell.length_a   1.000
_cell.length_b   1.000
_cell.length_c   1.000
_cell.angle_alpha   90.00
_cell.angle_beta   90.00
_cell.angle_gamma   90.00
#
_symmetry.space_group_name_H-M   'P 1'
#
loop_
_entity.id
_entity.type
_entity.pdbx_description
1 polymer ?
#
loop_
_entity_poly.entity_id
_entity_poly.type
_entity_poly.pdbx_seq_one_letter_code
_entity_poly.pdbx_strand_id
1 'polypeptide(L)'
;MPKQFYLPVTDEGKMTWLNNLAVKLPNHAATLGISTETVTSVQNDANMFSYMINLVNSFKAGLGERVGYKDIIKNGPEGTAIGPVPVFKNTAPPTVVPAGIFIRLRRLIRNIKSNNNYNESIGSDLGVIGAETDEITLEMKPVLKIKMVAGKPEIIWKKGNADSIDLYVDRGDGKSFVYLANDSNPNYTDVCRIKQNR
;
A
#
# COMPACT_ATOMS: atom_id res chain seq x y z
N MET A 1 3.81 8.98 -18.06
CA MET A 1 4.09 9.06 -16.61
C MET A 1 4.07 7.66 -16.02
N PRO A 2 4.89 7.34 -15.01
CA PRO A 2 4.78 6.07 -14.29
C PRO A 2 3.39 5.98 -13.64
N LYS A 3 2.75 4.81 -13.72
CA LYS A 3 1.47 4.55 -13.07
C LYS A 3 1.72 3.77 -11.78
N GLN A 4 1.00 4.10 -10.71
CA GLN A 4 1.07 3.34 -9.46
C GLN A 4 0.64 1.88 -9.68
N PHE A 5 1.03 0.99 -8.77
CA PHE A 5 0.50 -0.37 -8.80
C PHE A 5 -1.00 -0.35 -8.47
N TYR A 6 -1.83 -0.91 -9.34
CA TYR A 6 -3.30 -0.83 -9.26
C TYR A 6 -3.91 -1.49 -8.02
N LEU A 7 -3.20 -2.42 -7.37
CA LEU A 7 -3.72 -3.19 -6.25
C LEU A 7 -3.32 -2.52 -4.92
N PRO A 8 -4.28 -2.15 -4.05
CA PRO A 8 -3.98 -1.55 -2.75
C PRO A 8 -3.21 -2.48 -1.80
N VAL A 9 -2.51 -1.87 -0.83
CA VAL A 9 -1.68 -2.60 0.14
C VAL A 9 -2.52 -3.10 1.33
N THR A 10 -3.44 -2.27 1.83
CA THR A 10 -4.31 -2.59 2.98
C THR A 10 -5.42 -3.56 2.58
N ASP A 11 -5.88 -4.37 3.54
CA ASP A 11 -6.94 -5.34 3.27
C ASP A 11 -8.28 -4.67 2.98
N GLU A 12 -8.61 -3.58 3.69
CA GLU A 12 -9.79 -2.74 3.38
C GLU A 12 -9.70 -2.18 1.95
N GLY A 13 -8.53 -1.66 1.55
CA GLY A 13 -8.33 -1.18 0.19
C GLY A 13 -8.48 -2.29 -0.86
N LYS A 14 -7.91 -3.47 -0.60
CA LYS A 14 -8.07 -4.64 -1.48
C LYS A 14 -9.52 -5.11 -1.55
N MET A 15 -10.28 -5.03 -0.46
CA MET A 15 -11.70 -5.37 -0.42
C MET A 15 -12.50 -4.42 -1.29
N THR A 16 -12.33 -3.11 -1.13
CA THR A 16 -12.97 -2.09 -1.96
C THR A 16 -12.65 -2.31 -3.44
N TRP A 17 -11.37 -2.51 -3.75
CA TRP A 17 -10.92 -2.77 -5.13
C TRP A 17 -11.53 -4.06 -5.70
N LEU A 18 -11.55 -5.15 -4.93
CA LEU A 18 -12.09 -6.43 -5.38
C LEU A 18 -13.61 -6.36 -5.59
N ASN A 19 -14.34 -5.68 -4.71
CA ASN A 19 -15.78 -5.45 -4.87
C ASN A 19 -16.08 -4.64 -6.15
N ASN A 20 -15.27 -3.62 -6.44
CA ASN A 20 -15.40 -2.85 -7.69
C ASN A 20 -15.17 -3.74 -8.93
N LEU A 21 -14.09 -4.52 -8.92
CA LEU A 21 -13.78 -5.46 -10.00
C LEU A 21 -14.92 -6.47 -10.20
N ALA A 22 -15.44 -7.07 -9.12
CA ALA A 22 -16.50 -8.08 -9.19
C ALA A 22 -17.83 -7.54 -9.75
N VAL A 23 -18.15 -6.27 -9.48
CA VAL A 23 -19.34 -5.61 -10.02
C VAL A 23 -19.19 -5.28 -11.50
N LYS A 24 -17.99 -4.88 -11.94
CA LYS A 24 -17.76 -4.37 -13.30
C LYS A 24 -17.29 -5.42 -14.31
N LEU A 25 -16.62 -6.48 -13.85
CA LEU A 25 -16.16 -7.58 -14.71
C LEU A 25 -17.27 -8.18 -15.60
N PRO A 26 -18.51 -8.41 -15.13
CA PRO A 26 -19.59 -8.92 -15.98
C PRO A 26 -19.86 -8.06 -17.22
N ASN A 27 -19.74 -6.73 -17.10
CA ASN A 27 -20.03 -5.78 -18.18
C ASN A 27 -19.03 -5.90 -19.34
N HIS A 28 -17.81 -6.37 -19.06
CA HIS A 28 -16.73 -6.52 -20.04
C HIS A 28 -16.44 -7.99 -20.39
N ALA A 29 -17.10 -8.93 -19.72
CA ALA A 29 -16.79 -10.35 -19.82
C ALA A 29 -16.96 -10.90 -21.25
N ALA A 30 -18.05 -10.53 -21.93
CA ALA A 30 -18.30 -10.95 -23.31
C ALA A 30 -17.22 -10.44 -24.27
N THR A 31 -16.88 -9.15 -24.18
CA THR A 31 -15.83 -8.50 -24.99
C THR A 31 -14.46 -9.14 -24.78
N LEU A 32 -14.15 -9.52 -23.54
CA LEU A 32 -12.87 -10.12 -23.14
C LEU A 32 -12.85 -11.65 -23.24
N GLY A 33 -13.93 -12.29 -23.70
CA GLY A 33 -14.03 -13.75 -23.80
C GLY A 33 -13.92 -14.48 -22.46
N ILE A 34 -14.35 -13.85 -21.36
CA ILE A 34 -14.30 -14.41 -20.01
C ILE A 34 -15.57 -15.24 -19.76
N SER A 35 -15.39 -16.48 -19.31
CA SER A 35 -16.52 -17.37 -19.02
C SER A 35 -17.37 -16.86 -17.84
N THR A 36 -18.66 -17.18 -17.87
CA THR A 36 -19.59 -16.91 -16.77
C THR A 36 -19.12 -17.55 -15.46
N GLU A 37 -18.52 -18.74 -15.52
CA GLU A 37 -17.91 -19.41 -14.37
C GLU A 37 -16.78 -18.59 -13.73
N THR A 38 -15.94 -17.97 -14.57
CA THR A 38 -14.85 -17.11 -14.08
C THR A 38 -15.41 -15.85 -13.43
N VAL A 39 -16.44 -15.23 -14.02
CA VAL A 39 -17.13 -14.08 -13.43
C VAL A 39 -17.73 -14.42 -12.06
N THR A 40 -18.47 -15.53 -11.98
CA THR A 40 -19.05 -16.03 -10.72
C THR A 40 -17.97 -16.32 -9.68
N SER A 41 -16.84 -16.91 -10.09
CA SER A 41 -15.71 -17.13 -9.18
C SER A 41 -15.15 -15.83 -8.59
N VAL A 42 -15.05 -14.76 -9.39
CA VAL A 42 -14.57 -13.45 -8.89
C VAL A 42 -15.58 -12.80 -7.94
N GLN A 43 -16.88 -12.95 -8.21
CA GLN A 43 -17.94 -12.48 -7.31
C GLN A 43 -17.95 -13.22 -5.98
N ASN A 44 -17.79 -14.55 -6.01
CA ASN A 44 -17.66 -15.35 -4.79
C ASN A 44 -16.39 -14.97 -4.00
N ASP A 45 -15.27 -14.71 -4.69
CA ASP A 45 -14.03 -14.24 -4.06
C ASP A 45 -14.25 -12.89 -3.34
N ALA A 46 -14.95 -11.95 -3.98
CA ALA A 46 -15.29 -10.65 -3.39
C ALA A 46 -16.19 -10.77 -2.16
N ASN A 47 -17.24 -11.61 -2.25
CA ASN A 47 -18.16 -11.86 -1.15
C ASN A 47 -17.46 -12.50 0.05
N MET A 48 -16.64 -13.53 -0.19
CA MET A 48 -15.92 -14.22 0.89
C MET A 48 -14.88 -13.31 1.55
N PHE A 49 -14.09 -12.55 0.77
CA PHE A 49 -13.08 -11.65 1.34
C PHE A 49 -13.74 -10.53 2.15
N SER A 50 -14.82 -9.93 1.64
CA SER A 50 -15.60 -8.92 2.37
C SER A 50 -16.22 -9.49 3.65
N TYR A 51 -16.77 -10.69 3.59
CA TYR A 51 -17.32 -11.38 4.75
C TYR A 51 -16.26 -11.57 5.84
N MET A 52 -15.06 -12.05 5.50
CA MET A 52 -14.01 -12.29 6.48
C MET A 52 -13.49 -11.00 7.13
N ILE A 53 -13.37 -9.91 6.37
CA ILE A 53 -12.98 -8.60 6.93
C ILE A 53 -14.07 -8.09 7.90
N ASN A 54 -15.32 -8.11 7.47
CA ASN A 54 -16.44 -7.67 8.31
C ASN A 54 -16.60 -8.53 9.56
N LEU A 55 -16.37 -9.84 9.46
CA LEU A 55 -16.39 -10.75 10.58
C LEU A 55 -15.28 -10.44 11.60
N VAL A 56 -14.04 -10.21 11.14
CA VAL A 56 -12.94 -9.80 12.02
C VAL A 56 -13.26 -8.46 12.71
N ASN A 57 -13.84 -7.51 11.98
CA ASN A 57 -14.22 -6.22 12.55
C ASN A 57 -15.37 -6.36 13.57
N SER A 58 -16.33 -7.24 13.34
CA SER A 58 -17.41 -7.51 14.31
C SER A 58 -16.89 -8.18 15.59
N PHE A 59 -15.90 -9.07 15.48
CA PHE A 59 -15.22 -9.66 16.64
C PHE A 59 -14.47 -8.59 17.46
N LYS A 60 -13.76 -7.66 16.82
CA LYS A 60 -13.07 -6.55 17.50
C LYS A 60 -14.06 -5.65 18.24
N ALA A 61 -15.15 -5.26 17.58
CA ALA A 61 -16.20 -4.45 18.19
C ALA A 61 -16.86 -5.18 19.38
N GLY A 62 -17.22 -6.45 19.17
CA GLY A 62 -17.83 -7.29 20.19
C GLY A 62 -16.92 -7.53 21.40
N LEU A 63 -15.59 -7.58 21.22
CA LEU A 63 -14.65 -7.62 22.34
C LEU A 63 -14.76 -6.35 23.19
N GLY A 64 -14.77 -5.17 22.56
CA GLY A 64 -14.93 -3.89 23.25
C GLY A 64 -16.22 -3.81 24.06
N GLU A 65 -17.35 -4.23 23.45
CA GLU A 65 -18.65 -4.27 24.13
C GLU A 65 -18.62 -5.15 25.39
N ARG A 66 -18.02 -6.35 25.31
CA ARG A 66 -17.93 -7.29 26.44
C ARG A 66 -16.98 -6.80 27.52
N VAL A 67 -15.89 -6.14 27.14
CA VAL A 67 -14.97 -5.50 28.09
C VAL A 67 -15.69 -4.39 28.85
N GLY A 68 -16.40 -3.50 28.15
CA GLY A 68 -17.21 -2.45 28.79
C GLY A 68 -18.28 -3.04 29.71
N TYR A 69 -18.99 -4.07 29.25
CA TYR A 69 -20.03 -4.73 30.04
C TYR A 69 -19.47 -5.36 31.34
N LYS A 70 -18.35 -6.10 31.27
CA LYS A 70 -17.73 -6.67 32.49
C LYS A 70 -17.22 -5.58 33.44
N ASP A 71 -16.73 -4.46 32.91
CA ASP A 71 -16.14 -3.39 33.71
C ASP A 71 -17.22 -2.61 34.47
N ILE A 72 -18.41 -2.41 33.88
CA ILE A 72 -19.58 -1.85 34.56
C ILE A 72 -20.06 -2.78 35.68
N ILE A 73 -20.12 -4.10 35.45
CA ILE A 73 -20.48 -5.05 36.51
C ILE A 73 -19.48 -5.03 37.66
N LYS A 74 -18.18 -4.95 37.34
CA LYS A 74 -17.10 -5.04 38.32
C LYS A 74 -16.98 -3.76 39.17
N ASN A 75 -16.98 -2.59 38.52
CA ASN A 75 -16.56 -1.32 39.10
C ASN A 75 -17.54 -0.16 38.83
N GLY A 76 -18.72 -0.43 38.25
CA GLY A 76 -19.72 0.61 37.97
C GLY A 76 -20.35 1.18 39.25
N PRO A 77 -20.90 2.41 39.22
CA PRO A 77 -21.63 2.97 40.36
C PRO A 77 -22.81 2.09 40.77
N GLU A 78 -23.06 2.00 42.08
CA GLU A 78 -24.19 1.25 42.62
C GLU A 78 -25.53 1.77 42.04
N GLY A 79 -26.41 0.84 41.64
CA GLY A 79 -27.70 1.17 41.03
C GLY A 79 -27.65 1.52 39.54
N THR A 80 -26.49 1.48 38.89
CA THR A 80 -26.39 1.71 37.43
C THR A 80 -27.14 0.61 36.66
N ALA A 81 -28.03 1.01 35.74
CA ALA A 81 -28.68 0.07 34.82
C ALA A 81 -27.68 -0.43 33.76
N ILE A 82 -27.52 -1.76 33.64
CA ILE A 82 -26.42 -2.39 32.89
C ILE A 82 -26.79 -2.73 31.43
N GLY A 83 -28.05 -2.58 31.04
CA GLY A 83 -28.52 -2.91 29.68
C GLY A 83 -28.45 -4.42 29.37
N PRO A 84 -28.73 -4.83 28.11
CA PRO A 84 -28.71 -6.23 27.73
C PRO A 84 -27.28 -6.77 27.59
N VAL A 85 -27.10 -8.07 27.87
CA VAL A 85 -25.83 -8.77 27.68
C VAL A 85 -25.41 -8.72 26.19
N PRO A 86 -24.18 -8.30 25.86
CA PRO A 86 -23.70 -8.27 24.48
C PRO A 86 -23.68 -9.66 23.84
N VAL A 87 -24.38 -9.81 22.72
CA VAL A 87 -24.43 -11.06 21.93
C VAL A 87 -23.49 -11.00 20.73
N PHE A 88 -23.00 -12.15 20.28
CA PHE A 88 -22.20 -12.20 19.06
C PHE A 88 -23.12 -12.04 17.85
N LYS A 89 -22.82 -11.07 16.99
CA LYS A 89 -23.53 -10.90 15.71
C LYS A 89 -22.88 -11.79 14.66
N ASN A 90 -23.48 -12.94 14.41
CA ASN A 90 -23.07 -13.82 13.32
C ASN A 90 -23.93 -13.58 12.07
N THR A 91 -23.29 -13.49 10.91
CA THR A 91 -23.96 -13.49 9.61
C THR A 91 -23.68 -14.81 8.91
N ALA A 92 -24.63 -15.30 8.10
CA ALA A 92 -24.41 -16.55 7.36
C ALA A 92 -23.20 -16.42 6.42
N PRO A 93 -22.31 -17.43 6.35
CA PRO A 93 -21.14 -17.39 5.49
C PRO A 93 -21.53 -17.48 4.00
N PRO A 94 -20.82 -16.78 3.10
CA PRO A 94 -20.95 -16.96 1.65
C PRO A 94 -20.41 -18.32 1.18
N THR A 95 -20.54 -18.58 -0.12
CA THR A 95 -19.94 -19.74 -0.79
C THR A 95 -18.44 -19.81 -0.53
N VAL A 96 -17.95 -20.98 -0.12
CA VAL A 96 -16.52 -21.23 0.08
C VAL A 96 -15.79 -21.14 -1.25
N VAL A 97 -14.68 -20.41 -1.25
CA VAL A 97 -13.81 -20.23 -2.43
C VAL A 97 -12.45 -20.88 -2.20
N PRO A 98 -11.74 -21.31 -3.26
CA PRO A 98 -10.40 -21.87 -3.09
C PRO A 98 -9.42 -20.78 -2.61
N ALA A 99 -8.29 -21.19 -2.04
CA ALA A 99 -7.27 -20.27 -1.54
C ALA A 99 -6.57 -19.45 -2.64
N GLY A 100 -5.90 -18.36 -2.23
CA GLY A 100 -5.04 -17.57 -3.11
C GLY A 100 -5.77 -16.59 -4.04
N ILE A 101 -6.87 -15.98 -3.56
CA ILE A 101 -7.70 -15.00 -4.30
C ILE A 101 -6.84 -14.02 -5.12
N PHE A 102 -5.95 -13.25 -4.48
CA PHE A 102 -5.13 -12.25 -5.18
C PHE A 102 -4.06 -12.86 -6.10
N ILE A 103 -3.67 -14.12 -5.92
CA ILE A 103 -2.76 -14.81 -6.86
C ILE A 103 -3.54 -15.13 -8.14
N ARG A 104 -4.74 -15.70 -8.01
CA ARG A 104 -5.63 -15.99 -9.14
C ARG A 104 -6.04 -14.73 -9.88
N LEU A 105 -6.40 -13.67 -9.16
CA LEU A 105 -6.79 -12.38 -9.75
C LEU A 105 -5.65 -11.73 -10.52
N ARG A 106 -4.41 -11.76 -10.01
CA ARG A 106 -3.25 -11.24 -10.78
C ARG A 106 -3.05 -11.99 -12.10
N ARG A 107 -3.27 -13.32 -12.11
CA ARG A 107 -3.23 -14.12 -13.35
C ARG A 107 -4.37 -13.74 -14.29
N LEU A 108 -5.60 -13.61 -13.78
CA LEU A 108 -6.75 -13.16 -14.57
C LEU A 108 -6.49 -11.78 -15.18
N ILE A 109 -6.02 -10.81 -14.40
CA ILE A 109 -5.74 -9.45 -14.87
C ILE A 109 -4.63 -9.44 -15.91
N ARG A 110 -3.60 -10.26 -15.75
CA ARG A 110 -2.57 -10.44 -16.79
C ARG A 110 -3.20 -10.90 -18.10
N ASN A 111 -4.07 -11.91 -18.05
CA ASN A 111 -4.75 -12.45 -19.22
C ASN A 111 -5.71 -11.43 -19.86
N ILE A 112 -6.41 -10.63 -19.04
CA ILE A 112 -7.25 -9.52 -19.51
C ILE A 112 -6.40 -8.51 -20.27
N LYS A 113 -5.28 -8.07 -19.69
CA LYS A 113 -4.40 -7.07 -20.31
C LYS A 113 -3.71 -7.56 -21.58
N SER A 114 -3.55 -8.88 -21.75
CA SER A 114 -3.02 -9.49 -22.97
C SER A 114 -4.08 -9.82 -24.03
N ASN A 115 -5.36 -9.57 -23.77
CA ASN A 115 -6.43 -9.85 -24.71
C ASN A 115 -6.47 -8.80 -25.83
N ASN A 116 -6.64 -9.21 -27.08
CA ASN A 116 -6.69 -8.29 -28.24
C ASN A 116 -7.83 -7.27 -28.18
N ASN A 117 -8.92 -7.58 -27.46
CA ASN A 117 -10.08 -6.69 -27.30
C ASN A 117 -9.94 -5.78 -26.06
N TYR A 118 -8.84 -5.88 -25.31
CA TYR A 118 -8.56 -5.00 -24.19
C TYR A 118 -8.18 -3.60 -24.67
N ASN A 119 -8.69 -2.57 -23.99
CA ASN A 119 -8.29 -1.18 -24.19
C ASN A 119 -8.24 -0.44 -22.84
N GLU A 120 -7.70 0.78 -22.86
CA GLU A 120 -7.53 1.56 -21.63
C GLU A 120 -8.85 1.93 -20.95
N SER A 121 -9.93 2.12 -21.70
CA SER A 121 -11.25 2.40 -21.13
C SER A 121 -11.76 1.23 -20.29
N ILE A 122 -11.66 0.01 -20.83
CA ILE A 122 -11.98 -1.24 -20.09
C ILE A 122 -11.07 -1.36 -18.86
N GLY A 123 -9.76 -1.12 -19.03
CA GLY A 123 -8.81 -1.21 -17.93
C GLY A 123 -9.07 -0.22 -16.80
N SER A 124 -9.44 1.01 -17.15
CA SER A 124 -9.78 2.08 -16.22
C SER A 124 -11.07 1.73 -15.48
N ASP A 125 -12.10 1.29 -16.21
CA ASP A 125 -13.38 0.93 -15.60
C ASP A 125 -13.20 -0.24 -14.61
N LEU A 126 -12.47 -1.29 -14.99
CA LEU A 126 -12.17 -2.43 -14.13
C LEU A 126 -11.22 -2.10 -12.94
N GLY A 127 -10.68 -0.88 -12.86
CA GLY A 127 -9.73 -0.50 -11.82
C GLY A 127 -8.40 -1.27 -11.88
N VAL A 128 -7.99 -1.75 -13.07
CA VAL A 128 -6.74 -2.50 -13.28
C VAL A 128 -5.63 -1.63 -13.87
N ILE A 129 -5.89 -0.34 -14.05
CA ILE A 129 -4.91 0.69 -14.37
C ILE A 129 -4.68 1.49 -13.10
N GLY A 130 -3.44 1.59 -12.64
CA GLY A 130 -3.13 2.42 -11.48
C GLY A 130 -3.20 3.90 -11.83
N ALA A 131 -3.46 4.73 -10.82
CA ALA A 131 -3.46 6.18 -10.97
C ALA A 131 -2.15 6.66 -11.58
N GLU A 132 -2.23 7.72 -12.39
CA GLU A 132 -1.05 8.45 -12.80
C GLU A 132 -0.37 8.99 -11.54
N THR A 133 0.92 8.73 -11.41
CA THR A 133 1.71 9.40 -10.38
C THR A 133 2.07 10.76 -10.96
N ASP A 134 1.54 11.82 -10.37
CA ASP A 134 2.11 13.15 -10.56
C ASP A 134 3.60 13.09 -10.20
N GLU A 135 4.40 13.71 -11.05
CA GLU A 135 5.86 13.65 -11.09
C GLU A 135 6.52 13.97 -9.73
N ILE A 136 7.78 13.53 -9.60
CA ILE A 136 8.74 13.81 -8.52
C ILE A 136 8.47 15.19 -7.91
N THR A 137 7.90 15.22 -6.70
CA THR A 137 7.77 16.47 -5.98
C THR A 137 9.18 16.94 -5.61
N LEU A 138 9.45 18.24 -5.77
CA LEU A 138 10.64 18.97 -5.29
C LEU A 138 10.95 18.76 -3.78
N GLU A 139 10.13 17.97 -3.09
CA GLU A 139 10.22 17.61 -1.69
C GLU A 139 11.01 16.31 -1.43
N MET A 140 11.42 15.57 -2.47
CA MET A 140 12.29 14.39 -2.32
C MET A 140 13.71 14.78 -1.85
N LYS A 141 13.84 15.11 -0.56
CA LYS A 141 15.14 15.34 0.10
C LYS A 141 15.65 14.00 0.67
N PRO A 142 16.82 13.51 0.24
CA PRO A 142 17.39 12.30 0.83
C PRO A 142 17.79 12.56 2.28
N VAL A 143 17.55 11.60 3.17
CA VAL A 143 18.18 11.62 4.50
C VAL A 143 19.66 11.29 4.34
N LEU A 144 20.51 12.29 4.61
CA LEU A 144 21.96 12.11 4.60
C LEU A 144 22.45 11.64 5.97
N LYS A 145 23.31 10.62 5.98
CA LYS A 145 24.10 10.22 7.15
C LYS A 145 25.57 10.38 6.82
N ILE A 146 26.36 10.78 7.80
CA ILE A 146 27.81 10.93 7.64
C ILE A 146 28.50 9.98 8.60
N LYS A 147 29.51 9.25 8.12
CA LYS A 147 30.46 8.52 8.97
C LYS A 147 31.88 8.78 8.48
N MET A 148 32.87 8.60 9.36
CA MET A 148 34.27 8.71 8.98
C MET A 148 34.82 7.36 8.56
N VAL A 149 35.45 7.29 7.38
CA VAL A 149 36.14 6.12 6.85
C VAL A 149 37.57 6.53 6.52
N ALA A 150 38.56 5.94 7.19
CA ALA A 150 39.98 6.26 6.99
C ALA A 150 40.31 7.77 7.01
N GLY A 151 39.66 8.51 7.93
CA GLY A 151 39.85 9.96 8.07
C GLY A 151 39.10 10.82 7.04
N LYS A 152 38.23 10.24 6.21
CA LYS A 152 37.42 10.93 5.21
C LYS A 152 35.92 10.79 5.51
N PRO A 153 35.10 11.84 5.32
CA PRO A 153 33.66 11.72 5.47
C PRO A 153 33.06 10.93 4.30
N GLU A 154 32.33 9.87 4.62
CA GLU A 154 31.47 9.14 3.69
C GLU A 154 30.01 9.59 3.91
N ILE A 155 29.41 10.13 2.84
CA ILE A 155 28.04 10.63 2.79
C ILE A 155 27.15 9.49 2.31
N ILE A 156 26.41 8.90 3.24
CA ILE A 156 25.50 7.79 3.02
C ILE A 156 24.10 8.34 2.73
N TRP A 157 23.53 7.89 1.63
CA TRP A 157 22.17 8.24 1.21
C TRP A 157 21.49 7.02 0.59
N LYS A 158 20.17 7.09 0.41
CA LYS A 158 19.40 6.05 -0.30
C LYS A 158 18.85 6.62 -1.59
N LYS A 159 19.04 5.89 -2.69
CA LYS A 159 18.63 6.30 -4.04
C LYS A 159 17.11 6.50 -4.19
N GLY A 160 16.32 5.63 -3.58
CA GLY A 160 14.86 5.69 -3.74
C GLY A 160 14.46 5.65 -5.22
N ASN A 161 13.58 6.55 -5.63
CA ASN A 161 13.14 6.70 -7.03
C ASN A 161 13.97 7.74 -7.82
N ALA A 162 15.03 8.31 -7.25
CA ALA A 162 15.85 9.33 -7.90
C ALA A 162 17.01 8.69 -8.71
N ASP A 163 17.42 9.31 -9.82
CA ASP A 163 18.55 8.82 -10.62
C ASP A 163 19.92 9.16 -10.03
N SER A 164 20.02 10.31 -9.36
CA SER A 164 21.23 10.82 -8.69
C SER A 164 20.87 11.89 -7.67
N ILE A 165 21.86 12.33 -6.88
CA ILE A 165 21.76 13.53 -6.04
C ILE A 165 22.92 14.48 -6.34
N ASP A 166 22.65 15.78 -6.27
CA ASP A 166 23.70 16.80 -6.22
C ASP A 166 24.11 17.05 -4.76
N LEU A 167 25.38 16.85 -4.48
CA LEU A 167 26.00 17.14 -3.20
C LEU A 167 26.62 18.53 -3.25
N TYR A 168 26.31 19.32 -2.22
CA TYR A 168 26.96 20.59 -1.94
C TYR A 168 27.66 20.51 -0.59
N VAL A 169 28.80 21.17 -0.45
CA VAL A 169 29.62 21.13 0.77
C VAL A 169 30.05 22.53 1.18
N ASP A 170 29.97 22.82 2.47
CA ASP A 170 30.63 23.97 3.09
C ASP A 170 31.88 23.47 3.84
N ARG A 171 33.02 24.11 3.59
CA ARG A 171 34.33 23.76 4.17
C ARG A 171 34.75 24.69 5.31
N GLY A 172 33.92 25.67 5.67
CA GLY A 172 34.30 26.72 6.61
C GLY A 172 35.35 27.69 6.06
N ASP A 173 35.48 27.79 4.72
CA ASP A 173 36.42 28.71 4.04
C ASP A 173 35.78 30.06 3.67
N GLY A 174 34.58 30.34 4.21
CA GLY A 174 33.82 31.56 3.96
C GLY A 174 33.06 31.58 2.62
N LYS A 175 33.06 30.48 1.86
CA LYS A 175 32.36 30.40 0.55
C LYS A 175 30.94 29.83 0.63
N SER A 176 30.44 29.53 1.83
CA SER A 176 29.18 28.80 2.03
C SER A 176 29.16 27.45 1.30
N PHE A 177 27.98 26.84 1.13
CA PHE A 177 27.83 25.60 0.37
C PHE A 177 28.18 25.80 -1.11
N VAL A 178 29.17 25.05 -1.58
CA VAL A 178 29.58 24.97 -3.00
C VAL A 178 29.34 23.56 -3.54
N TYR A 179 29.14 23.44 -4.85
CA TYR A 179 28.93 22.15 -5.50
C TYR A 179 30.13 21.21 -5.28
N LEU A 180 29.86 19.98 -4.86
CA LEU A 180 30.86 18.94 -4.62
C LEU A 180 30.85 17.88 -5.73
N ALA A 181 29.71 17.25 -5.97
CA ALA A 181 29.57 16.16 -6.93
C ALA A 181 28.10 15.85 -7.22
N ASN A 182 27.83 15.26 -8.39
CA ASN A 182 26.61 14.50 -8.64
C ASN A 182 26.92 13.02 -8.37
N ASP A 183 26.16 12.41 -7.46
CA ASP A 183 26.34 11.00 -7.10
C ASP A 183 25.13 10.18 -7.55
N SER A 184 25.38 9.20 -8.41
CA SER A 184 24.36 8.25 -8.90
C SER A 184 24.46 6.87 -8.26
N ASN A 185 25.53 6.61 -7.47
CA ASN A 185 25.80 5.35 -6.79
C ASN A 185 25.92 5.61 -5.28
N PRO A 186 24.94 5.17 -4.46
CA PRO A 186 24.92 5.47 -3.04
C PRO A 186 26.25 5.30 -2.31
N ASN A 187 26.55 6.25 -1.43
CA ASN A 187 27.77 6.38 -0.61
C ASN A 187 28.91 7.11 -1.33
N TYR A 188 28.91 8.43 -1.20
CA TYR A 188 29.98 9.28 -1.71
C TYR A 188 31.06 9.48 -0.64
N THR A 189 32.29 9.03 -0.90
CA THR A 189 33.44 9.38 -0.06
C THR A 189 34.05 10.68 -0.55
N ASP A 190 34.03 11.69 0.32
CA ASP A 190 34.65 12.96 0.05
C ASP A 190 36.16 12.91 0.31
N VAL A 191 36.94 13.04 -0.77
CA VAL A 191 38.39 12.90 -0.77
C VAL A 191 39.16 14.23 -0.71
N CYS A 192 38.46 15.34 -0.47
CA CYS A 192 39.10 16.66 -0.42
C CYS A 192 40.14 16.74 0.71
N ARG A 193 41.34 17.27 0.41
CA ARG A 193 42.39 17.51 1.40
C ARG A 193 42.12 18.84 2.11
N ILE A 194 41.73 18.79 3.38
CA ILE A 194 41.72 19.99 4.24
C ILE A 194 43.19 20.38 4.48
N LYS A 195 43.57 21.63 4.17
CA LYS A 195 44.86 22.17 4.62
C LYS A 195 44.83 22.23 6.15
N GLN A 196 45.61 21.38 6.81
CA GLN A 196 45.82 21.52 8.25
C GLN A 196 46.68 22.77 8.46
N ASN A 197 46.08 23.84 9.00
CA ASN A 197 46.86 24.94 9.54
C ASN A 197 47.58 24.41 10.79
N ARG A 198 48.91 24.28 10.71
CA ARG A 198 49.78 24.22 11.89
C ARG A 198 49.94 25.62 12.47
#